data_AF-A0A427TM25-F1
#
_entry.id   AF-A0A427TM25-F1
#
_cell.length_a   1.000
_cell.length_b   1.000
_cell.length_c   1.000
_cell.angle_alpha   90.00
_cell.angle_beta   90.00
_cell.angle_gamma   90.00
#
_symmetry.space_group_name_H-M   'P 1'
#
loop_
_entity.id
_entity.type
_entity.pdbx_description
1 polymer ?
#
loop_
_entity_poly.entity_id
_entity_poly.type
_entity_poly.pdbx_seq_one_letter_code
_entity_poly.pdbx_strand_id
1 'polypeptide(L)' 'MKRNQEVVVSTELNGKTIELSGKVAAIGRDFVMLTNLKDRFWIRYQAILSANSPPGVPTKEASHQNLIYDNVLKMRF' A
#
# COMPACT_ATOMS: atom_id res chain seq x y z
N MET A 1 4.20 -2.74 -4.87
CA MET A 1 3.20 -1.80 -4.31
C MET A 1 1.88 -2.02 -5.01
N LYS A 2 0.78 -2.14 -4.26
CA LYS A 2 -0.58 -2.27 -4.83
C LYS A 2 -1.43 -1.06 -4.43
N ARG A 3 -2.47 -0.74 -5.21
CA ARG A 3 -3.41 0.34 -4.87
C ARG A 3 -4.10 0.05 -3.52
N ASN A 4 -4.38 1.10 -2.74
CA ASN A 4 -4.94 1.04 -1.39
C ASN A 4 -4.06 0.32 -0.34
N GLN A 5 -2.83 -0.06 -0.70
CA GLN A 5 -1.85 -0.57 0.26
C GLN A 5 -1.22 0.59 1.01
N GLU A 6 -1.07 0.45 2.32
CA GLU A 6 -0.25 1.36 3.13
C GLU A 6 1.22 1.00 2.98
N VAL A 7 2.05 2.00 2.73
CA VAL A 7 3.47 1.83 2.39
C VAL A 7 4.29 2.92 3.06
N VAL A 8 5.54 2.59 3.35
CA VAL A 8 6.59 3.52 3.74
C VAL A 8 7.59 3.58 2.59
N VAL A 9 7.77 4.77 2.04
CA VAL A 9 8.65 5.04 0.89
C VAL A 9 9.79 5.92 1.36
N SER A 10 11.02 5.45 1.17
CA SER A 10 12.23 6.26 1.36
C SER A 10 12.60 6.89 0.02
N THR A 11 12.71 8.21 -0.02
CA THR A 11 13.06 8.97 -1.22
C THR A 11 14.29 9.83 -0.97
N GLU A 12 15.13 10.00 -1.99
CA GLU A 12 16.22 10.98 -1.92
C GLU A 12 15.71 12.35 -2.41
N LEU A 13 15.94 13.38 -1.62
CA LEU A 13 15.66 14.77 -1.99
C LEU A 13 16.84 15.63 -1.57
N ASN A 14 17.53 16.24 -2.54
CA ASN A 14 18.67 17.15 -2.31
C ASN A 14 19.77 16.54 -1.40
N GLY A 15 20.10 15.26 -1.61
CA GLY A 15 21.12 14.54 -0.82
C GLY A 15 20.68 14.15 0.58
N LYS A 16 19.39 14.28 0.91
CA LYS A 16 18.80 13.80 2.16
C LYS A 16 17.78 12.71 1.87
N THR A 17 17.84 11.62 2.64
CA THR A 17 16.82 10.58 2.63
C THR A 17 15.64 11.05 3.47
N ILE A 18 14.45 11.07 2.87
CA ILE A 18 13.19 11.40 3.52
C ILE A 18 12.30 10.17 3.50
N GLU A 19 11.66 9.86 4.62
CA GLU A 19 10.65 8.80 4.69
C GLU A 19 9.25 9.40 4.61
N LEU A 20 8.44 8.84 3.72
CA LEU A 20 7.04 9.21 3.51
C LEU A 20 6.18 7.98 3.74
N SER A 21 5.16 8.11 4.59
CA SER A 21 4.17 7.06 4.84
C SER A 21 2.79 7.47 4.31
N GLY A 22 2.08 6.51 3.74
CA GLY A 22 0.71 6.73 3.29
C GLY A 22 0.14 5.57 2.49
N LYS A 23 -1.13 5.70 2.11
CA LYS A 23 -1.79 4.75 1.23
C LYS A 23 -1.54 5.08 -0.24
N VAL A 24 -1.28 4.05 -1.04
CA VAL A 24 -1.16 4.18 -2.49
C VAL A 24 -2.52 4.55 -3.09
N ALA A 25 -2.68 5.82 -3.47
CA ALA A 25 -3.90 6.33 -4.07
C ALA A 25 -3.99 5.99 -5.58
N ALA A 26 -2.86 6.16 -6.29
CA ALA A 26 -2.74 5.90 -7.72
C ALA A 26 -1.32 5.45 -8.08
N ILE A 27 -1.22 4.67 -9.16
CA ILE A 27 0.03 4.18 -9.74
C ILE A 27 -0.02 4.61 -11.21
N GLY A 28 0.85 5.54 -11.58
CA GLY A 28 1.03 6.01 -12.95
C GLY A 28 2.11 5.20 -13.68
N ARG A 29 2.51 5.66 -14.87
CA ARG A 29 3.59 5.02 -15.64
C ARG A 29 4.97 5.21 -15.00
N ASP A 30 5.19 6.37 -14.39
CA ASP A 30 6.50 6.82 -13.88
C ASP A 30 6.41 7.42 -12.47
N PHE A 31 5.24 7.35 -11.84
CA PHE A 31 5.00 7.89 -10.51
C PHE A 31 4.07 7.01 -9.68
N VAL A 32 4.18 7.17 -8.37
CA VAL A 32 3.21 6.70 -7.39
C VAL A 32 2.66 7.89 -6.62
N MET A 33 1.36 7.86 -6.36
CA MET A 33 0.73 8.82 -5.49
C MET A 33 0.45 8.18 -4.14
N LEU A 34 0.97 8.78 -3.08
CA LEU A 34 0.62 8.44 -1.71
C LEU A 34 -0.36 9.47 -1.16
N THR A 35 -1.25 9.04 -0.29
CA THR A 35 -2.17 9.92 0.45
C THR A 35 -2.16 9.51 1.90
N ASN A 36 -2.01 10.49 2.79
CA ASN A 36 -2.25 10.33 4.21
C ASN A 36 -3.49 11.17 4.60
N LEU A 37 -3.78 11.32 5.89
CA LEU A 37 -4.96 12.06 6.36
C LEU A 37 -4.94 13.56 6.02
N LYS A 38 -3.76 14.13 5.73
CA LYS A 38 -3.55 15.57 5.59
C LYS A 38 -3.07 15.98 4.20
N ASP A 39 -2.23 15.16 3.59
CA ASP A 39 -1.39 15.49 2.46
C ASP A 39 -1.48 14.41 1.37
N ARG A 40 -1.14 14.82 0.14
CA ARG A 40 -0.93 13.92 -0.99
C ARG A 40 0.48 14.12 -1.53
N PHE A 41 1.19 13.02 -1.72
CA PHE A 41 2.56 13.00 -2.20
C PHE A 41 2.61 12.40 -3.60
N TRP A 42 3.30 13.10 -4.50
CA TRP A 42 3.63 12.61 -5.84
C TRP A 42 5.10 12.22 -5.85
N ILE A 43 5.38 10.94 -6.09
CA ILE A 43 6.74 10.42 -6.01
C ILE A 43 7.07 9.76 -7.35
N ARG A 44 8.07 10.29 -8.04
CA ARG A 44 8.62 9.68 -9.26
C ARG A 44 9.39 8.42 -8.89
N TYR A 45 9.30 7.36 -9.70
CA TYR A 45 10.01 6.11 -9.40
C TYR A 45 11.52 6.27 -9.27
N GLN A 46 12.10 7.17 -10.06
CA GLN A 46 13.54 7.47 -10.02
C GLN A 46 14.02 8.05 -8.68
N ALA A 47 13.11 8.65 -7.90
CA ALA A 47 13.44 9.21 -6.60
C ALA A 47 13.25 8.20 -5.45
N ILE A 48 12.61 7.06 -5.72
CA ILE A 48 12.33 6.03 -4.71
C ILE A 48 13.58 5.19 -4.50
N LEU A 49 14.14 5.26 -3.29
CA LEU A 49 15.22 4.40 -2.86
C LEU A 49 14.69 3.03 -2.40
N SER A 50 13.58 3.03 -1.65
CA SER A 50 12.94 1.80 -1.18
C SER A 50 11.45 2.03 -0.92
N ALA A 51 10.67 0.95 -0.98
CA ALA A 51 9.24 0.97 -0.66
C ALA A 51 8.86 -0.31 0.11
N ASN A 52 8.58 -0.16 1.40
CA ASN A 52 8.29 -1.25 2.31
C ASN A 52 6.85 -1.20 2.82
N SER A 53 6.34 -2.34 3.26
CA SER A 53 5.08 -2.36 4.02
C SER A 53 5.37 -1.91 5.46
N PRO A 54 4.48 -1.11 6.09
CA PRO A 54 4.65 -0.69 7.46
C PRO A 54 4.74 -1.91 8.39
N PRO A 55 5.63 -1.89 9.40
CA PRO A 55 5.68 -2.96 10.39
C PRO A 55 4.35 -3.06 11.14
N GLY A 56 3.83 -4.28 11.29
CA GLY A 56 2.56 -4.56 12.00
C GLY A 56 1.29 -4.50 11.15
N VAL A 57 1.37 -4.11 9.87
CA VAL A 57 0.23 -4.20 8.95
C VAL A 57 0.34 -5.52 8.18
N PRO A 58 -0.59 -6.48 8.35
CA PRO A 58 -0.58 -7.69 7.55
C PRO A 58 -0.71 -7.30 6.09
N THR A 59 0.30 -7.66 5.29
CA THR A 59 0.23 -7.57 3.85
C THR A 59 -0.88 -8.53 3.45
N LYS A 60 -2.11 -8.02 3.27
CA LYS A 60 -3.20 -8.82 2.74
C LYS A 60 -2.82 -9.21 1.32
N GLU A 61 -2.14 -10.33 1.21
CA GLU A 61 -2.08 -11.19 0.04
C GLU A 61 -3.53 -11.60 -0.23
N ALA A 62 -4.29 -10.75 -0.93
CA ALA A 62 -5.61 -11.12 -1.41
C ALA A 62 -5.42 -12.16 -2.53
N SER A 63 -5.10 -13.38 -2.14
CA SER A 63 -4.96 -14.54 -3.02
C SER A 63 -6.22 -15.39 -2.89
N HIS A 64 -7.40 -14.84 -3.20
CA HIS A 64 -8.68 -15.56 -3.13
C HIS A 64 -9.22 -15.79 -1.71
N GLN A 65 -9.63 -14.73 -1.02
CA GLN A 65 -10.56 -14.93 0.11
C GLN A 65 -12.00 -15.03 -0.45
N ASN A 66 -12.30 -16.16 -1.08
CA ASN A 66 -13.68 -16.65 -1.10
C ASN A 66 -13.96 -17.13 0.32
N LEU A 67 -14.36 -16.20 1.21
CA LEU A 67 -15.11 -16.56 2.41
C LEU A 67 -16.44 -17.11 1.91
N ILE A 68 -16.48 -18.39 1.54
CA ILE A 68 -17.72 -19.13 1.37
C ILE A 68 -18.30 -19.28 2.78
N TYR A 69 -19.01 -18.25 3.22
CA TYR A 69 -19.91 -18.29 4.36
C TYR A 69 -21.15 -19.09 3.93
N ASP A 70 -20.99 -20.39 3.66
CA ASP A 70 -22.12 -21.23 3.25
C ASP A 70 -22.02 -22.69 3.72
N ASN A 71 -21.25 -22.95 4.78
CA ASN A 71 -21.19 -24.28 5.40
C ASN A 71 -21.78 -24.34 6.81
N VAL A 72 -22.22 -23.23 7.41
CA VAL A 72 -22.86 -23.25 8.73
C VAL A 72 -24.39 -23.33 8.63
N LEU A 73 -25.00 -22.93 7.51
CA LEU A 73 -26.46 -23.00 7.31
C LEU A 73 -26.97 -24.39 6.88
N LYS A 74 -26.09 -25.34 6.56
CA LYS A 74 -26.47 -26.73 6.20
C LYS A 74 -26.50 -27.73 7.38
N MET A 75 -26.29 -27.27 8.61
CA MET A 75 -26.33 -28.13 9.81
C MET A 75 -27.66 -28.10 10.58
N ARG A 76 -28.78 -27.75 9.93
CA ARG A 76 -30.14 -28.03 10.46
C ARG A 76 -31.14 -28.22 9.33
N PHE A 77 -31.15 -29.42 8.75
CA PHE A 77 -32.35 -30.06 8.22
C PHE A 77 -32.32 -31.52 8.62
#